data_AF-A0A509LJ45-F1
#
_entry.id   AF-A0A509LJ45-F1
#
_cell.length_a   1.000
_cell.length_b   1.000
_cell.length_c   1.000
_cell.angle_alpha   90.00
_cell.angle_beta   90.00
_cell.angle_gamma   90.00
#
_symmetry.space_group_name_H-M   'P 1'
#
loop_
_entity.id
_entity.type
_entity.pdbx_description
1 polymer ?
#
loop_
_entity_poly.entity_id
_entity_poly.type
_entity_poly.pdbx_seq_one_letter_code
_entity_poly.pdbx_strand_id
1 'polypeptide(L)'
;MDDFIINSVCRTERDNASEYRKELPKVIDTILASMQDERCFAHINDEPIHFSTTVKEMIDKFREILFPGYFSSEKIDGANLVY
;
A
#
# COMPACT_ATOMS: atom_id res chain seq x y z
N MET A 1 42.54 3.86 36.90
CA MET A 1 41.93 2.55 36.66
C MET A 1 40.55 2.82 36.09
N ASP A 2 40.48 3.58 34.99
CA ASP A 2 39.23 4.18 34.49
C ASP A 2 39.17 4.28 32.94
N ASP A 3 40.13 3.69 32.22
CA ASP A 3 40.15 3.74 30.75
C ASP A 3 39.47 2.53 30.08
N PHE A 4 39.02 1.54 30.85
CA PHE A 4 38.38 0.32 30.30
C PHE A 4 36.86 0.49 30.09
N ILE A 5 36.23 1.50 30.68
CA ILE A 5 34.76 1.65 30.66
C ILE A 5 34.27 2.46 29.45
N ILE A 6 35.11 3.28 28.83
CA ILE A 6 34.66 4.25 27.81
C ILE A 6 34.56 3.65 26.40
N ASN A 7 35.12 2.46 26.15
CA ASN A 7 35.12 1.83 24.82
C ASN A 7 33.98 0.82 24.56
N SER A 8 33.08 0.62 25.52
CA SER A 8 31.99 -0.38 25.41
C SER A 8 30.62 0.22 25.05
N VAL A 9 30.49 1.55 25.01
CA VAL A 9 29.19 2.23 24.87
C VAL A 9 28.81 2.54 23.40
N CYS A 10 29.67 2.20 22.43
CA CYS A 10 29.42 2.43 21.00
C CYS A 10 29.26 1.11 20.20
N ARG A 11 28.41 0.20 20.69
CA ARG A 11 27.91 -0.97 19.94
C ARG A 11 26.40 -0.91 19.72
N THR A 12 25.84 0.30 19.66
CA THR A 12 24.43 0.51 20.06
C THR A 12 23.47 0.65 18.89
N GLU A 13 23.92 0.63 17.64
CA GLU A 13 23.01 0.72 16.47
C GLU A 13 23.20 -0.39 15.46
N ARG A 14 24.44 -0.72 15.09
CA ARG A 14 24.73 -1.76 14.09
C ARG A 14 24.37 -3.16 14.59
N ASP A 15 24.66 -3.44 15.86
CA ASP A 15 24.34 -4.73 16.48
C ASP A 15 22.83 -4.84 16.70
N ASN A 16 22.16 -3.76 17.13
CA ASN A 16 20.70 -3.71 17.27
C ASN A 16 19.98 -3.90 15.93
N ALA A 17 20.42 -3.27 14.84
CA ALA A 17 19.84 -3.48 13.51
C ALA A 17 20.01 -4.94 13.02
N SER A 18 21.11 -5.59 13.39
CA SER A 18 21.35 -7.01 13.11
C SER A 18 20.39 -7.90 13.90
N GLU A 19 20.20 -7.64 15.19
CA GLU A 19 19.25 -8.38 16.04
C GLU A 19 17.80 -8.20 15.59
N TYR A 20 17.35 -6.98 15.28
CA TYR A 20 15.99 -6.76 14.75
C TYR A 20 15.76 -7.44 13.41
N ARG A 21 16.78 -7.53 12.54
CA ARG A 21 16.68 -8.28 11.29
C ARG A 21 16.54 -9.79 11.52
N LYS A 22 17.08 -10.34 12.62
CA LYS A 22 16.90 -11.75 12.97
C LYS A 22 15.48 -12.05 13.48
N GLU A 23 14.79 -11.07 14.04
CA GLU A 23 13.39 -11.20 14.49
C GLU A 23 12.37 -11.05 13.34
N LEU A 24 12.72 -10.38 12.23
CA LEU A 24 11.82 -10.18 11.08
C LEU A 24 11.18 -11.47 10.54
N PRO A 25 11.92 -12.58 10.32
CA PRO A 25 11.32 -13.83 9.83
C PRO A 25 10.16 -14.31 10.71
N LYS A 26 10.31 -14.23 12.03
CA LYS A 26 9.28 -14.66 12.99
C LYS A 26 8.01 -13.80 12.89
N VAL A 27 8.18 -12.49 12.69
CA VAL A 27 7.06 -11.57 12.48
C VAL A 27 6.37 -11.86 11.14
N ILE A 28 7.16 -12.10 10.08
CA ILE A 28 6.65 -12.49 8.76
C ILE A 28 5.84 -13.79 8.86
N ASP A 29 6.35 -14.81 9.56
CA ASP A 29 5.66 -16.08 9.77
C ASP A 29 4.34 -15.88 10.52
N THR A 30 4.32 -14.97 11.49
CA THR A 30 3.08 -14.62 12.23
C THR A 30 2.04 -13.96 11.31
N ILE A 31 2.48 -13.07 10.42
CA ILE A 31 1.61 -12.43 9.42
C ILE A 31 1.08 -13.48 8.45
N LEU A 32 1.95 -14.36 7.92
CA LEU A 32 1.55 -15.43 7.01
C LEU A 32 0.57 -16.42 7.66
N ALA A 33 0.79 -16.78 8.92
CA ALA A 33 -0.13 -17.63 9.67
C ALA A 33 -1.50 -16.96 9.86
N SER A 34 -1.55 -15.64 10.04
CA SER A 34 -2.83 -14.90 10.14
C SER A 34 -3.63 -14.91 8.83
N MET A 35 -2.96 -15.13 7.69
CA MET A 35 -3.60 -15.25 6.38
C MET A 35 -4.22 -16.62 6.12
N GLN A 36 -3.91 -17.63 6.94
CA GLN A 36 -4.51 -18.97 6.89
C GLN A 36 -5.77 -19.10 7.75
N ASP A 37 -6.15 -18.05 8.50
CA ASP A 37 -7.43 -17.98 9.22
C ASP A 37 -8.57 -17.89 8.20
N GLU A 38 -9.64 -18.68 8.38
CA GLU A 38 -10.84 -18.68 7.52
C GLU A 38 -11.53 -17.29 7.44
N ARG A 39 -11.18 -16.37 8.35
CA ARG A 39 -11.63 -14.97 8.35
C ARG A 39 -10.75 -14.03 7.52
N CYS A 40 -9.70 -14.54 6.88
CA CYS A 40 -8.83 -13.75 6.01
C CYS A 40 -9.48 -13.58 4.63
N PHE A 41 -9.93 -12.36 4.34
CA PHE A 41 -10.49 -11.98 3.04
C PHE A 41 -9.42 -11.58 2.01
N ALA A 42 -8.14 -11.90 2.27
CA ALA A 42 -7.07 -11.57 1.35
C ALA A 42 -7.24 -12.40 0.07
N HIS A 43 -7.19 -11.73 -1.07
CA HIS A 43 -7.25 -12.37 -2.38
C HIS A 43 -5.88 -12.97 -2.71
N ILE A 44 -5.61 -14.18 -2.21
CA ILE A 44 -4.30 -14.87 -2.34
C ILE A 44 -4.24 -15.76 -3.61
N ASN A 45 -5.30 -15.78 -4.43
CA ASN A 45 -5.34 -16.60 -5.65
C ASN A 45 -4.62 -15.92 -6.83
N ASP A 46 -4.22 -16.73 -7.83
CA ASP A 46 -3.58 -16.31 -9.09
C ASP A 46 -4.46 -15.40 -9.98
N GLU A 47 -5.70 -15.12 -9.56
CA GLU A 47 -6.57 -14.20 -10.28
C GLU A 47 -6.09 -12.75 -10.03
N PRO A 48 -5.85 -11.97 -11.10
CA PRO A 48 -5.42 -10.60 -10.94
C PRO A 48 -6.45 -9.84 -10.12
N ILE A 49 -6.00 -9.17 -9.06
CA ILE A 49 -6.83 -8.16 -8.40
C ILE A 49 -7.09 -7.06 -9.43
N HIS A 50 -8.27 -7.10 -10.05
CA HIS A 50 -8.69 -6.15 -11.07
C HIS A 50 -9.01 -4.79 -10.42
N PHE A 51 -7.98 -4.05 -10.01
CA PHE A 51 -8.11 -2.65 -9.60
C PHE A 51 -7.04 -1.81 -10.26
N SER A 52 -7.08 -1.69 -11.59
CA SER A 52 -6.36 -0.61 -12.29
C SER A 52 -7.18 0.69 -12.36
N THR A 53 -8.51 0.59 -12.23
CA THR A 53 -9.43 1.72 -12.11
C THR A 53 -10.21 1.57 -10.82
N THR A 54 -10.07 2.55 -9.94
CA THR A 54 -10.88 2.57 -8.71
C THR A 54 -12.36 2.72 -9.08
N VAL A 55 -13.25 2.08 -8.31
CA VAL A 55 -14.72 2.20 -8.52
C VAL A 55 -15.15 3.67 -8.59
N LYS A 56 -14.46 4.54 -7.83
CA LYS A 56 -14.64 5.98 -7.87
C LYS A 56 -14.39 6.56 -9.28
N GLU A 57 -13.28 6.22 -9.93
CA GLU A 57 -12.97 6.70 -11.28
C GLU A 57 -13.99 6.22 -12.32
N MET A 58 -14.52 5.01 -12.17
CA MET A 58 -15.60 4.54 -13.04
C MET A 58 -16.87 5.38 -12.85
N ILE A 59 -17.25 5.65 -11.60
CA ILE A 59 -18.42 6.48 -11.29
C ILE A 59 -18.22 7.90 -11.82
N ASP A 60 -17.04 8.49 -11.64
CA ASP A 60 -16.72 9.84 -12.11
C ASP A 60 -16.81 9.91 -13.65
N LYS A 61 -16.28 8.91 -14.37
CA LYS A 61 -16.46 8.80 -15.83
C LYS A 61 -17.92 8.67 -16.26
N PHE A 62 -18.72 7.86 -15.57
CA PHE A 62 -20.15 7.75 -15.89
C PHE A 62 -20.87 9.07 -15.70
N ARG A 63 -20.51 9.86 -14.67
CA ARG A 63 -21.12 11.16 -14.41
C ARG A 63 -20.77 12.18 -15.49
N GLU A 64 -19.54 12.17 -15.99
CA GLU A 64 -19.15 13.00 -17.14
C GLU A 64 -19.96 12.68 -18.39
N ILE A 65 -20.21 11.39 -18.67
CA ILE A 65 -20.99 10.94 -19.84
C ILE A 65 -22.49 11.25 -19.68
N LEU A 66 -23.07 11.00 -18.51
CA LEU A 66 -24.50 11.17 -18.27
C LEU A 66 -24.92 12.63 -18.13
N PHE A 67 -24.01 13.49 -17.62
CA PHE A 67 -24.27 14.90 -17.38
C PHE A 67 -23.11 15.76 -17.90
N PRO A 68 -22.92 15.81 -19.23
CA PRO A 68 -21.84 16.58 -19.84
C PRO A 68 -21.98 18.08 -19.48
N GLY A 69 -20.88 18.71 -19.12
CA GLY A 69 -20.81 20.10 -18.67
C GLY A 69 -21.11 20.34 -17.18
N TYR A 70 -21.73 19.39 -16.47
CA TYR A 70 -21.88 19.46 -15.00
C TYR A 70 -20.70 18.84 -14.25
N PHE A 71 -20.21 17.70 -14.76
CA PHE A 71 -19.07 16.99 -14.18
C PHE A 71 -17.84 16.99 -15.07
N SER A 72 -17.92 17.60 -16.26
CA SER A 72 -16.78 17.74 -17.16
C SER A 72 -15.73 18.68 -16.57
N SER A 73 -14.46 18.32 -16.71
CA SER A 73 -13.32 19.16 -16.34
C SER A 73 -13.19 20.41 -17.21
N GLU A 74 -13.68 20.34 -18.45
CA GLU A 74 -13.64 21.42 -19.43
C GLU A 74 -15.05 21.90 -19.80
N LYS A 75 -15.11 23.10 -20.39
CA LYS A 75 -16.37 23.66 -20.89
C LYS A 75 -16.80 22.87 -22.12
N ILE A 76 -17.91 22.17 -22.00
CA ILE A 76 -18.53 21.44 -23.11
C ILE A 76 -19.41 22.40 -23.93
N ASP A 77 -19.27 22.31 -25.25
CA ASP A 77 -20.12 22.92 -26.26
C ASP A 77 -20.50 21.89 -27.34
N GLY A 78 -21.32 22.30 -28.31
CA GLY A 78 -21.82 21.36 -29.33
C GLY A 78 -20.73 20.77 -30.25
N ALA A 79 -19.53 21.37 -30.31
CA ALA A 79 -18.44 20.91 -31.16
C ALA A 79 -17.52 19.91 -30.45
N ASN A 80 -17.35 20.01 -29.13
CA ASN A 80 -16.49 19.11 -28.36
C ASN A 80 -17.23 18.00 -27.61
N LEU A 81 -18.58 18.01 -27.57
CA LEU A 81 -19.38 16.98 -26.86
C LEU A 81 -19.11 15.53 -27.29
N VAL A 82 -18.64 15.31 -28.52
CA VAL A 82 -18.41 13.96 -29.08
C VAL A 82 -17.03 13.40 -28.71
N TYR A 83 -16.11 14.24 -28.22
CA TYR A 83 -14.71 13.91 -27.97
C TYR A 83 -14.39 13.86 -26.47
#